data_AF-A0A976DLF6-F1
#
_entry.id   AF-A0A976DLF6-F1
#
_cell.length_a   1.000
_cell.length_b   1.000
_cell.length_c   1.000
_cell.angle_alpha   90.00
_cell.angle_beta   90.00
_cell.angle_gamma   90.00
#
_symmetry.space_group_name_H-M   'P 1'
#
loop_
_entity.id
_entity.type
_entity.pdbx_description
1 polymer ?
#
loop_
_entity_poly.entity_id
_entity_poly.type
_entity_poly.pdbx_seq_one_letter_code
_entity_poly.pdbx_strand_id
1 'polypeptide(L)' 'MHSVNLDLLRATATHHPDGSPKDPHAHHTADCEAQTRANRSALWRTRLARLRKALTARSAKPHKEPLREPRP' A
#
# COMPACT_ATOMS: atom_id res chain seq x y z
N MET A 1 11.96 3.87 -26.32
CA MET A 1 11.82 3.88 -24.85
C MET A 1 12.60 2.71 -24.30
N HIS A 2 13.73 2.95 -23.63
CA HIS A 2 14.49 1.89 -22.96
C HIS A 2 13.84 1.62 -21.60
N SER A 3 13.01 0.57 -21.50
CA SER A 3 12.61 0.05 -20.20
C SER A 3 13.83 -0.66 -19.61
N VAL A 4 14.56 0.05 -18.76
CA VAL A 4 15.65 -0.57 -18.01
C VAL A 4 15.01 -1.60 -17.07
N ASN A 5 15.40 -2.86 -17.20
CA ASN A 5 14.91 -3.91 -16.33
C ASN A 5 15.49 -3.68 -14.93
N LEU A 6 14.65 -3.13 -14.03
CA LEU A 6 15.03 -2.76 -12.66
C LEU A 6 15.49 -3.98 -11.84
N ASP A 7 15.02 -5.18 -12.20
CA ASP A 7 15.47 -6.42 -11.55
C ASP A 7 16.92 -6.74 -11.91
N LEU A 8 17.32 -6.49 -13.16
CA LEU A 8 18.71 -6.61 -13.62
C LEU A 8 19.62 -5.58 -12.93
N LEU A 9 19.17 -4.33 -12.80
CA LEU A 9 19.92 -3.31 -12.06
C LEU A 9 20.11 -3.68 -10.59
N ARG A 10 19.07 -4.20 -9.93
CA ARG A 10 19.18 -4.69 -8.55
C ARG A 10 20.12 -5.89 -8.43
N ALA A 11 20.07 -6.84 -9.36
CA ALA A 11 20.95 -8.00 -9.36
C ALA A 11 22.43 -7.60 -9.51
N THR A 12 22.74 -6.63 -10.37
CA THR A 12 24.11 -6.09 -10.51
C THR A 12 24.53 -5.22 -9.32
N ALA A 13 23.59 -4.63 -8.59
CA ALA A 13 23.89 -3.85 -7.40
C ALA A 13 24.32 -4.74 -6.22
N THR A 14 23.80 -5.97 -6.15
CA THR A 14 24.03 -6.92 -5.04
C THR A 14 25.15 -7.92 -5.29
N HIS A 15 25.70 -7.99 -6.50
CA HIS A 15 26.81 -8.89 -6.85
C HIS A 15 28.00 -8.10 -7.40
N HIS A 16 29.20 -8.63 -7.18
CA HIS A 16 30.42 -8.20 -7.84
C HIS A 16 30.41 -8.65 -9.31
N PRO A 17 31.22 -8.02 -10.19
CA PRO A 17 31.32 -8.44 -11.60
C PRO A 17 31.83 -9.87 -11.78
N ASP A 18 32.44 -10.46 -10.76
CA ASP A 18 32.85 -11.88 -10.70
C ASP A 18 31.71 -12.83 -10.26
N GLY A 19 30.50 -12.31 -10.03
CA GLY A 19 29.33 -13.06 -9.61
C GLY A 19 29.26 -13.36 -8.11
N SER A 20 30.26 -12.94 -7.31
CA SER A 20 30.21 -13.12 -5.86
C SER A 20 29.18 -12.16 -5.22
N PRO A 21 28.44 -12.60 -4.18
CA PRO A 21 27.54 -11.70 -3.44
C PRO A 21 28.35 -10.59 -2.76
N LYS A 22 27.97 -9.31 -2.96
CA LYS A 22 28.60 -8.18 -2.26
C LYS A 22 28.34 -8.19 -0.76
N ASP A 23 27.18 -8.71 -0.37
CA ASP A 23 26.79 -8.86 1.02
C ASP A 23 26.13 -10.23 1.20
N PRO A 24 26.78 -11.17 1.91
CA PRO A 24 26.24 -12.51 2.15
C PRO A 24 24.98 -12.49 3.02
N HIS A 25 24.69 -11.38 3.72
CA HIS A 25 23.50 -11.21 4.55
C HIS A 25 22.37 -10.42 3.87
N ALA A 26 22.53 -10.04 2.59
CA ALA A 26 21.52 -9.31 1.83
C ALA A 26 20.17 -10.04 1.73
N HIS A 27 20.16 -11.37 1.86
CA HIS A 27 18.93 -12.16 1.87
C HIS A 27 18.07 -11.87 3.11
N HIS A 28 18.70 -11.73 4.28
CA HIS A 28 17.98 -11.42 5.52
C HIS A 28 17.41 -10.00 5.52
N THR A 29 18.16 -9.04 4.95
CA THR A 29 17.66 -7.67 4.81
C THR A 29 16.51 -7.59 3.81
N ALA A 30 16.59 -8.32 2.69
CA ALA A 30 15.51 -8.43 1.72
C ALA A 30 14.22 -9.02 2.32
N ASP A 31 14.32 -10.04 3.16
CA ASP A 31 13.17 -10.65 3.85
C ASP A 31 12.51 -9.68 4.85
N CYS A 32 13.33 -8.97 5.64
CA CYS A 32 12.85 -7.93 6.55
C CYS A 32 12.14 -6.79 5.80
N GLU A 33 12.68 -6.38 4.65
CA GLU A 33 12.05 -5.37 3.79
C GLU A 33 10.75 -5.87 3.15
N ALA A 34 10.71 -7.14 2.72
CA ALA A 34 9.52 -7.76 2.15
C ALA A 34 8.38 -7.83 3.17
N GLN A 35 8.67 -8.25 4.41
CA GLN A 35 7.70 -8.25 5.51
C GLN A 35 7.20 -6.83 5.82
N THR A 36 8.11 -5.84 5.85
CA THR A 36 7.74 -4.44 6.06
C THR A 36 6.82 -3.92 4.96
N ARG A 37 7.10 -4.25 3.70
CA ARG A 37 6.23 -3.91 2.55
C ARG A 37 4.86 -4.56 2.68
N ALA A 38 4.79 -5.85 2.98
CA ALA A 38 3.53 -6.57 3.17
C ALA A 38 2.66 -5.94 4.28
N ASN A 39 3.27 -5.61 5.43
CA ASN A 39 2.59 -4.96 6.54
C ASN A 39 2.05 -3.58 6.16
N ARG A 40 2.85 -2.76 5.45
CA ARG A 40 2.39 -1.47 4.93
C ARG A 40 1.21 -1.64 3.98
N SER A 41 1.27 -2.58 3.04
CA SER A 41 0.18 -2.86 2.11
C SER A 41 -1.10 -3.29 2.84
N ALA A 42 -1.00 -4.14 3.86
CA ALA A 42 -2.15 -4.56 4.66
C ALA A 42 -2.79 -3.39 5.44
N LEU A 43 -1.98 -2.51 6.01
CA LEU A 43 -2.45 -1.30 6.68
C LEU A 43 -3.17 -0.36 5.71
N TRP A 44 -2.61 -0.12 4.53
CA TRP A 44 -3.23 0.73 3.51
C TRP A 44 -4.55 0.17 3.02
N ARG A 45 -4.63 -1.14 2.74
CA ARG A 45 -5.89 -1.80 2.37
C ARG A 45 -6.95 -1.63 3.46
N THR A 46 -6.57 -1.83 4.72
CA THR A 46 -7.48 -1.67 5.87
C THR A 46 -7.97 -0.23 5.99
N ARG A 47 -7.08 0.76 5.85
CA ARG A 47 -7.43 2.19 5.89
C ARG A 47 -8.35 2.58 4.74
N LEU A 48 -8.06 2.13 3.52
CA LEU A 48 -8.91 2.36 2.35
C LEU A 48 -10.29 1.75 2.51
N ALA A 49 -10.39 0.52 3.04
CA ALA A 49 -11.67 -0.12 3.31
C ALA A 49 -12.51 0.68 4.33
N ARG A 50 -11.88 1.17 5.41
CA ARG A 50 -12.54 2.04 6.40
C ARG A 50 -13.00 3.36 5.79
N LEU A 51 -12.15 4.01 5.00
CA LEU A 51 -12.48 5.26 4.31
C LEU A 51 -13.67 5.07 3.38
N ARG A 52 -13.65 4.00 2.56
CA ARG A 52 -14.76 3.66 1.66
C ARG A 52 -16.07 3.47 2.43
N LYS A 53 -16.04 2.72 3.55
CA LYS A 53 -17.21 2.51 4.42
C LYS A 53 -17.73 3.83 5.00
N ALA A 54 -16.85 4.73 5.43
CA ALA A 54 -17.23 6.02 5.98
C ALA A 54 -17.89 6.92 4.92
N LEU A 55 -17.35 6.93 3.70
CA LEU A 55 -17.92 7.68 2.57
C LEU A 55 -19.29 7.13 2.16
N THR A 56 -19.45 5.81 2.09
CA THR A 56 -20.76 5.20 1.79
C THR A 56 -21.78 5.47 2.89
N ALA A 57 -21.38 5.41 4.17
CA ALA A 57 -22.27 5.70 5.29
C ALA A 57 -22.69 7.18 5.33
N ARG A 58 -21.81 8.09 4.91
CA ARG A 58 -22.11 9.52 4.79
C ARG A 58 -23.05 9.81 3.62
N SER A 59 -22.90 9.10 2.50
CA SER A 59 -23.83 9.19 1.36
C SER A 59 -25.22 8.62 1.67
N ALA A 60 -25.30 7.62 2.55
CA ALA A 60 -26.54 6.94 2.91
C ALA A 60 -27.31 7.59 4.07
N LYS A 61 -26.85 8.74 4.61
CA LYS A 61 -27.64 9.53 5.56
C LYS A 61 -28.54 10.47 4.77
N PRO A 62 -29.83 10.14 4.51
CA PRO A 62 -30.76 11.17 4.08
C PRO A 62 -30.81 12.21 5.20
N HIS A 63 -30.63 13.47 4.81
CA HIS A 63 -30.93 14.61 5.65
C HIS A 63 -32.40 14.46 6.05
N LYS A 64 -32.66 13.96 7.27
CA LYS A 64 -34.00 14.01 7.85
C LYS A 64 -34.25 15.49 8.11
N GLU A 65 -34.73 16.21 7.11
CA GLU A 65 -35.42 17.47 7.37
C GLU A 65 -36.50 17.17 8.39
N PRO A 66 -36.54 17.85 9.54
CA PRO A 66 -37.70 17.75 10.41
C PRO A 66 -38.86 18.32 9.62
N LEU A 67 -39.76 17.44 9.20
CA LEU A 67 -41.02 17.78 8.55
C LEU A 67 -41.73 18.80 9.46
N ARG A 68 -41.67 20.07 9.06
CA ARG A 68 -42.30 21.17 9.77
C ARG A 68 -43.80 20.99 9.61
N GLU A 69 -44.46 20.46 10.64
CA GLU A 69 -45.91 20.37 10.64
C GLU A 69 -46.52 21.77 10.48
N PRO A 70 -47.47 21.97 9.55
CA PRO A 70 -48.22 23.22 9.48
C PRO A 70 -49.15 23.25 10.70
N ARG A 71 -48.86 24.18 11.62
CA ARG A 71 -49.72 24.44 12.78
C ARG A 71 -50.98 25.19 12.29
N PRO A 72 -52.19 24.77 12.66
CA PRO A 72 -53.45 25.44 12.29
C PRO A 72 -53.59 26.82 12.92
#